data_AF-A0A1I1PAC9-F1
#
_entry.id   AF-A0A1I1PAC9-F1
#
_cell.length_a   1.000
_cell.length_b   1.000
_cell.length_c   1.000
_cell.angle_alpha   90.00
_cell.angle_beta   90.00
_cell.angle_gamma   90.00
#
_symmetry.space_group_name_H-M   'P 1'
#
loop_
_entity.id
_entity.type
_entity.pdbx_description
1 polymer ?
#
loop_
_entity_poly.entity_id
_entity_poly.type
_entity_poly.pdbx_seq_one_letter_code
_entity_poly.pdbx_strand_id
1 'polypeptide(L)'
;MSEFLSKALLDDMERARRSANRKRTHMTVCAGGQEFTILRYWNTGFALDAADAPGLRGLVDVYSGAKHLCQALVVTSSEEQGERVYEVKRSTPAQNTAPAADFVRDRPEPAGLLPRH
;
A
#
# COMPACT_ATOMS: atom_id res chain seq x y z
N MET A 1 38.23 22.16 3.02
CA MET A 1 38.64 20.82 2.55
C MET A 1 37.45 19.91 2.81
N SER A 2 36.60 19.69 1.80
CA SER A 2 35.39 18.88 1.99
C SER A 2 35.78 17.41 2.01
N GLU A 3 35.45 16.75 3.11
CA GLU A 3 35.60 15.32 3.32
C GLU A 3 34.98 14.55 2.15
N PHE A 4 35.84 13.88 1.37
CA PHE A 4 35.41 12.97 0.33
C PHE A 4 34.93 11.68 1.00
N LEU A 5 33.65 11.65 1.38
CA LEU A 5 33.02 10.39 1.74
C LEU A 5 33.04 9.50 0.49
N SER A 6 33.67 8.33 0.58
CA SER A 6 33.78 7.42 -0.56
C SER A 6 32.37 7.01 -1.01
N LYS A 7 32.17 6.89 -2.33
CA LYS A 7 30.86 6.60 -2.91
C LYS A 7 30.24 5.31 -2.37
N ALA A 8 31.07 4.34 -1.97
CA ALA A 8 30.66 3.11 -1.33
C ALA A 8 30.04 3.33 0.07
N LEU A 9 30.56 4.28 0.85
CA LEU A 9 30.10 4.55 2.21
C LEU A 9 28.78 5.37 2.18
N LEU A 10 28.64 6.28 1.22
CA LEU A 10 27.37 6.96 0.93
C LEU A 10 26.26 5.96 0.56
N ASP A 11 26.56 5.03 -0.33
CA ASP A 11 25.62 4.00 -0.79
C ASP A 11 25.20 3.06 0.36
N ASP A 12 26.14 2.69 1.24
CA ASP A 12 25.84 1.87 2.42
C ASP A 12 24.95 2.60 3.43
N MET A 13 25.20 3.89 3.67
CA MET A 13 24.35 4.73 4.53
C MET A 13 22.95 4.90 3.96
N GLU A 14 22.81 5.08 2.65
CA GLU A 14 21.51 5.12 1.99
C GLU A 14 20.75 3.80 2.13
N ARG A 15 21.42 2.67 1.90
CA ARG A 15 20.82 1.33 2.09
C ARG A 15 20.37 1.10 3.52
N ALA A 16 21.19 1.49 4.51
CA ALA A 16 20.85 1.41 5.92
C ALA A 16 19.61 2.25 6.23
N ARG A 17 19.53 3.47 5.68
CA ARG A 17 18.40 4.38 5.86
C ARG A 17 17.11 3.83 5.24
N ARG A 18 17.18 3.27 4.02
CA ARG A 18 16.05 2.59 3.37
C ARG A 18 15.58 1.37 4.16
N SER A 19 16.52 0.55 4.62
CA SER A 19 16.22 -0.64 5.42
C SER A 19 15.59 -0.30 6.78
N ALA A 20 16.07 0.76 7.44
CA ALA A 20 15.48 1.25 8.68
C ALA A 20 14.07 1.80 8.46
N ASN A 21 13.83 2.48 7.33
CA ASN A 21 12.52 2.99 6.98
C ASN A 21 11.53 1.85 6.68
N ARG A 22 11.95 0.83 5.88
CA ARG A 22 11.17 -0.41 5.63
C ARG A 22 10.78 -1.14 6.92
N LYS A 23 11.66 -1.17 7.93
CA LYS A 23 11.35 -1.78 9.25
C LYS A 23 10.34 -0.98 10.07
N ARG A 24 10.21 0.33 9.79
CA ARG A 24 9.36 1.24 10.57
C ARG A 24 7.97 1.39 9.95
N THR A 25 7.85 1.27 8.63
CA THR A 25 6.57 1.26 7.93
C THR A 25 6.07 -0.17 7.72
N HIS A 26 5.04 -0.57 8.48
CA HIS A 26 4.35 -1.85 8.31
C HIS A 26 3.38 -1.88 7.11
N MET A 27 3.50 -0.95 6.17
CA MET A 27 2.59 -0.83 5.03
C MET A 27 3.17 -1.49 3.79
N THR A 28 2.33 -2.27 3.12
CA THR A 28 2.68 -3.02 1.90
C THR A 28 1.63 -2.71 0.84
N VAL A 29 2.02 -2.62 -0.42
CA VAL A 29 1.09 -2.53 -1.55
C VAL A 29 1.18 -3.79 -2.38
N CYS A 30 0.03 -4.39 -2.69
CA CYS A 30 -0.07 -5.52 -3.60
C CYS A 30 -0.56 -5.01 -4.96
N ALA A 31 0.19 -5.32 -6.01
CA ALA A 31 -0.16 -4.96 -7.37
C ALA A 31 0.13 -6.13 -8.31
N GLY A 32 -0.90 -6.65 -8.98
CA GLY A 32 -0.74 -7.75 -9.94
C GLY A 32 -0.17 -9.04 -9.34
N GLY A 33 -0.34 -9.27 -8.03
CA GLY A 33 0.19 -10.43 -7.31
C GLY A 33 1.63 -10.25 -6.78
N GLN A 34 2.22 -9.06 -6.89
CA GLN A 34 3.50 -8.72 -6.26
C GLN A 34 3.28 -7.75 -5.10
N GLU A 35 4.00 -7.98 -4.01
CA GLU A 35 3.94 -7.20 -2.78
C GLU A 35 5.17 -6.28 -2.64
N PHE A 36 4.95 -4.99 -2.41
CA PHE A 36 6.00 -3.99 -2.27
C PHE A 36 5.86 -3.21 -0.97
N THR A 37 6.95 -3.01 -0.22
CA THR A 37 6.93 -2.23 1.02
C THR A 37 6.89 -0.73 0.74
N ILE A 38 5.94 -0.03 1.36
CA ILE A 38 5.81 1.42 1.23
C ILE A 38 6.81 2.13 2.14
N LEU A 39 7.64 3.02 1.56
CA LEU A 39 8.60 3.83 2.31
C LEU A 39 7.93 5.07 2.93
N ARG A 40 7.02 5.70 2.17
CA ARG A 40 6.25 6.88 2.61
C ARG A 40 4.84 6.80 2.07
N TYR A 41 3.86 7.12 2.90
CA TYR A 41 2.45 7.16 2.53
C TYR A 41 1.84 8.52 2.88
N TRP A 42 1.03 9.10 1.99
CA TRP A 42 0.26 10.32 2.23
C TRP A 42 -1.10 10.25 1.52
N ASN A 43 -1.94 11.26 1.70
CA ASN A 43 -3.35 11.16 1.31
C ASN A 43 -3.60 11.02 -0.21
N THR A 44 -2.67 11.51 -1.04
CA THR A 44 -2.79 11.53 -2.50
C THR A 44 -1.80 10.60 -3.21
N GLY A 45 -1.02 9.82 -2.47
CA GLY A 45 0.01 8.99 -3.07
C GLY A 45 0.90 8.27 -2.06
N PHE A 46 1.86 7.52 -2.59
CA PHE A 46 2.84 6.81 -1.78
C PHE A 46 4.16 6.67 -2.56
N ALA A 47 5.25 6.48 -1.82
CA ALA A 47 6.57 6.26 -2.40
C ALA A 47 7.06 4.83 -2.08
N LEU A 48 7.60 4.18 -3.11
CA LEU A 48 8.31 2.90 -3.03
C LEU A 48 9.80 3.13 -3.32
N ASP A 49 10.61 2.11 -3.04
CA ASP A 49 12.02 2.11 -3.42
C ASP A 49 12.16 1.92 -4.95
N ALA A 50 12.87 2.80 -5.65
CA ALA A 50 13.00 2.71 -7.10
C ALA A 50 13.67 1.41 -7.58
N ALA A 51 14.47 0.74 -6.74
CA ALA A 51 15.09 -0.54 -7.09
C ALA A 51 14.11 -1.72 -7.05
N ASP A 52 13.09 -1.66 -6.18
CA ASP A 52 12.07 -2.71 -6.04
C ASP A 52 10.80 -2.39 -6.83
N ALA A 53 10.58 -1.14 -7.24
CA ALA A 53 9.29 -0.66 -7.72
C ALA A 53 9.18 -0.70 -9.26
N PRO A 54 8.45 -1.67 -9.85
CA PRO A 54 8.13 -1.66 -11.28
C PRO A 54 7.21 -0.48 -11.62
N GLY A 55 6.98 -0.23 -12.92
CA GLY A 55 6.01 0.78 -13.36
C GLY A 55 4.56 0.39 -13.02
N LEU A 56 4.17 0.48 -11.76
CA LEU A 56 2.83 0.15 -11.29
C LEU A 56 1.85 1.16 -11.88
N ARG A 57 0.89 0.63 -12.64
CA ARG A 57 -0.27 1.37 -13.16
C ARG A 57 -1.51 0.53 -12.92
N GLY A 58 -2.61 1.20 -12.56
CA GLY A 58 -3.90 0.56 -12.36
C GLY A 58 -4.27 0.40 -10.89
N LEU A 59 -5.13 -0.57 -10.62
CA LEU A 59 -5.66 -0.85 -9.27
C LEU A 59 -4.60 -1.56 -8.44
N VAL A 60 -4.33 -1.02 -7.27
CA VAL A 60 -3.41 -1.59 -6.29
C VAL A 60 -4.11 -1.67 -4.94
N ASP A 61 -3.79 -2.68 -4.15
CA ASP A 61 -4.37 -2.88 -2.82
C ASP A 61 -3.32 -2.54 -1.75
N VAL A 62 -3.66 -1.64 -0.82
CA VAL A 62 -2.76 -1.17 0.23
C VAL A 62 -3.09 -1.87 1.54
N TYR A 63 -2.09 -2.52 2.12
CA TYR A 63 -2.15 -3.26 3.36
C TYR A 63 -1.32 -2.57 4.44
N SER A 64 -1.74 -2.73 5.69
CA SER A 64 -0.92 -2.45 6.88
C SER A 64 -0.86 -3.73 7.71
N GLY A 65 0.25 -4.46 7.60
CA GLY A 65 0.37 -5.83 8.07
C GLY A 65 -0.71 -6.73 7.47
N ALA A 66 -1.53 -7.36 8.33
CA ALA A 66 -2.61 -8.25 7.93
C ALA A 66 -3.91 -7.53 7.52
N LYS A 67 -3.99 -6.20 7.65
CA LYS A 67 -5.21 -5.43 7.41
C LYS A 67 -5.19 -4.80 6.01
N HIS A 68 -6.19 -5.11 5.19
CA HIS A 68 -6.45 -4.38 3.96
C HIS A 68 -7.01 -3.00 4.31
N LEU A 69 -6.31 -1.93 3.93
CA LEU A 69 -6.70 -0.54 4.23
C LEU A 69 -7.57 0.04 3.13
N CYS A 70 -7.09 -0.03 1.88
CA CYS A 70 -7.76 0.59 0.76
C CYS A 70 -7.26 0.05 -0.57
N GLN A 71 -8.14 0.10 -1.56
CA GLN A 71 -7.78 -0.09 -2.95
C GLN A 71 -7.58 1.30 -3.58
N ALA A 72 -6.42 1.50 -4.18
CA ALA A 72 -5.97 2.74 -4.79
C ALA A 72 -5.81 2.58 -6.30
N LEU A 73 -6.28 3.55 -7.09
CA LEU A 73 -5.98 3.61 -8.53
C LEU A 73 -4.74 4.48 -8.76
N VAL A 74 -3.62 3.83 -9.06
CA VAL A 74 -2.36 4.46 -9.42
C VAL A 74 -2.39 4.87 -10.89
N VAL A 75 -2.15 6.15 -11.15
CA VAL A 75 -2.23 6.74 -12.50
C VAL A 75 -0.84 7.04 -13.07
N THR A 76 0.02 7.61 -12.23
CA THR A 76 1.36 8.06 -12.61
C THR A 76 2.39 7.60 -11.59
N SER A 77 3.59 7.29 -12.08
CA SER A 77 4.77 7.03 -11.27
C SER A 77 5.89 7.98 -11.70
N SER A 78 6.47 8.72 -10.77
CA SER A 78 7.66 9.56 -10.99
C SER A 78 8.82 8.99 -10.17
N GLU A 79 10.03 9.02 -10.71
CA GLU A 79 11.23 8.63 -9.97
C GLU A 79 11.97 9.88 -9.52
N GLU A 80 12.14 10.05 -8.21
CA GLU A 80 12.89 11.15 -7.62
C GLU A 80 13.85 10.62 -6.55
N GLN A 81 15.14 10.93 -6.69
CA GLN A 81 16.18 10.62 -5.69
C GLN A 81 16.25 9.14 -5.24
N GLY A 82 15.95 8.20 -6.14
CA GLY A 82 15.95 6.75 -5.83
C GLY A 82 14.68 6.25 -5.14
N GLU A 83 13.66 7.10 -4.99
CA GLU A 83 12.31 6.74 -4.59
C GLU A 83 11.37 6.89 -5.80
N ARG A 84 10.44 5.94 -5.95
CA ARG A 84 9.40 6.00 -6.98
C ARG A 84 8.09 6.42 -6.34
N VAL A 85 7.67 7.63 -6.66
CA VAL A 85 6.45 8.27 -6.16
C VAL A 85 5.29 7.92 -7.07
N TYR A 86 4.24 7.34 -6.49
CA TYR A 86 3.00 7.01 -7.16
C TYR A 86 1.90 7.98 -6.75
N GLU A 87 1.24 8.57 -7.75
CA GLU A 87 0.06 9.40 -7.55
C GLU A 87 -1.21 8.56 -7.68
N VAL A 88 -2.06 8.67 -6.67
CA VAL A 88 -3.32 7.94 -6.55
C VAL A 88 -4.47 8.90 -6.82
N LYS A 89 -5.26 8.61 -7.85
CA LYS A 89 -6.42 9.44 -8.21
C LYS A 89 -7.68 9.10 -7.41
N ARG A 90 -7.76 7.87 -6.91
CA ARG A 90 -8.92 7.38 -6.15
C ARG A 90 -8.47 6.38 -5.10
N SER A 91 -8.85 6.63 -3.84
CA SER A 91 -8.66 5.71 -2.73
C SER A 91 -10.02 5.25 -2.24
N THR A 92 -10.38 4.00 -2.52
CA THR A 92 -11.59 3.38 -1.98
C THR A 92 -11.19 2.63 -0.70
N PRO A 93 -11.64 3.05 0.49
CA PRO A 93 -11.33 2.33 1.72
C PRO A 93 -11.88 0.90 1.63
N ALA A 94 -11.07 -0.07 2.05
CA ALA A 94 -11.48 -1.45 2.13
C ALA A 94 -12.52 -1.54 3.24
N GLN A 95 -13.79 -1.67 2.87
CA GLN A 95 -14.87 -1.87 3.82
C GLN A 95 -14.76 -3.30 4.38
N ASN A 96 -14.70 -3.42 5.71
CA ASN A 96 -14.78 -4.71 6.40
C ASN A 96 -16.20 -5.29 6.40
N THR A 97 -17.15 -4.53 5.85
CA THR A 97 -18.54 -4.92 5.62
C THR A 97 -18.65 -5.35 4.16
N ALA A 98 -19.33 -6.47 3.91
CA ALA A 98 -19.70 -6.89 2.56
C ALA A 98 -20.27 -5.67 1.78
N PRO A 99 -19.99 -5.56 0.47
CA PRO A 99 -20.57 -4.48 -0.33
C PRO A 99 -22.08 -4.40 -0.06
N ALA A 100 -22.62 -3.18 -0.03
CA ALA A 100 -24.06 -2.99 0.01
C ALA A 100 -24.65 -3.88 -1.08
N ALA A 101 -25.51 -4.82 -0.67
CA ALA A 101 -26.08 -5.76 -1.61
C ALA A 101 -26.95 -4.96 -2.59
N ASP A 102 -26.46 -4.76 -3.81
CA ASP A 102 -27.27 -4.23 -4.93
C ASP A 102 -28.36 -5.22 -5.37
N PHE A 103 -28.45 -6.38 -4.70
CA PHE A 103 -29.46 -7.40 -4.87
C PHE A 103 -30.42 -7.43 -3.68
N VAL A 104 -31.70 -7.63 -3.98
CA VAL A 104 -32.72 -7.92 -2.96
C VAL A 104 -32.31 -9.19 -2.22
N ARG A 105 -32.11 -9.07 -0.90
CA ARG A 105 -31.96 -10.23 -0.02
C ARG A 105 -33.33 -10.87 0.16
N ASP A 106 -33.65 -11.86 -0.68
CA ASP A 106 -34.95 -12.56 -0.68
C ASP A 106 -35.27 -13.25 0.65
N ARG A 107 -34.25 -13.58 1.45
CA ARG A 107 -34.41 -14.19 2.78
C ARG A 107 -33.84 -13.26 3.85
N PRO A 108 -34.65 -12.78 4.82
CA PRO A 108 -34.12 -12.13 6.01
C PRO A 108 -33.26 -13.11 6.80
N GLU A 109 -32.21 -12.62 7.45
CA GLU A 109 -31.40 -13.44 8.36
C GLU A 109 -32.32 -14.05 9.45
N PRO A 110 -32.14 -15.33 9.83
CA PRO A 110 -33.00 -15.98 10.80
C PRO A 110 -32.93 -15.22 12.15
N ALA A 111 -34.02 -14.53 12.49
CA ALA A 111 -34.12 -13.61 13.63
C ALA A 111 -34.27 -14.31 15.01
N GLY A 112 -33.75 -15.54 15.15
CA GLY A 112 -33.74 -16.28 16.41
C GLY A 112 -34.51 -17.60 16.39
N LEU A 113 -34.31 -18.39 17.45
CA LEU A 113 -34.93 -19.70 17.66
C LEU A 113 -36.40 -19.53 18.05
N LEU A 114 -37.31 -20.21 17.34
CA LEU A 114 -38.70 -20.36 17.79
C LEU A 114 -38.73 -21.22 19.06
N PRO A 115 -39.43 -20.78 20.13
CA PRO A 115 -39.59 -21.62 21.32
C PRO A 115 -40.43 -22.85 21.00
N ARG A 116 -40.00 -24.02 21.49
CA ARG A 116 -40.79 -25.26 21.45
C ARG A 116 -41.92 -25.14 22.48
N HIS A 117 -43.16 -25.19 22.00
CA HIS A 117 -44.32 -25.57 22.81
C HIS A 117 -44.44 -27.10 22.86
#